data_AF-A0A562N3N0-F1
#
_entry.id   AF-A0A562N3N0-F1
#
_cell.length_a   1.000
_cell.length_b   1.000
_cell.length_c   1.000
_cell.angle_alpha   90.00
_cell.angle_beta   90.00
_cell.angle_gamma   90.00
#
_symmetry.space_group_name_H-M   'P 1'
#
loop_
_entity.id
_entity.type
_entity.pdbx_description
1 polymer ?
#
loop_
_entity_poly.entity_id
_entity_poly.type
_entity_poly.pdbx_seq_one_letter_code
_entity_poly.pdbx_strand_id
1 'polypeptide(L)' 'MQRIKTVKTLSCAAAAALFLSVQALICIGIVYWAIAETLGLTGTAALILGVIFAVPSVYVLITVVRMAYEAETDPANQ' A
#
# COMPACT_ATOMS: atom_id res chain seq x y z
N MET A 1 -18.85 -4.02 19.62
CA MET A 1 -19.48 -2.97 18.80
C MET A 1 -19.65 -3.52 17.39
N GLN A 2 -20.81 -3.29 16.75
CA GLN A 2 -21.10 -3.81 15.40
C GLN A 2 -20.53 -2.85 14.34
N ARG A 3 -19.76 -3.36 13.38
CA ARG A 3 -19.19 -2.57 12.28
C ARG A 3 -20.31 -2.12 11.32
N ILE A 4 -20.25 -0.88 10.85
CA ILE A 4 -21.26 -0.32 9.92
C ILE A 4 -20.77 -0.52 8.48
N LYS A 5 -21.53 -1.28 7.70
CA LYS A 5 -21.18 -1.65 6.33
C LYS A 5 -22.24 -1.12 5.36
N THR A 6 -22.03 0.11 4.89
CA THR A 6 -22.88 0.78 3.91
C THR A 6 -22.07 1.02 2.64
N VAL A 7 -22.75 1.20 1.50
CA VAL A 7 -22.08 1.55 0.23
C VAL A 7 -21.17 2.77 0.41
N LYS A 8 -21.62 3.79 1.15
CA LYS A 8 -20.83 4.97 1.51
C LYS A 8 -19.53 4.62 2.24
N THR A 9 -19.60 3.82 3.32
CA THR A 9 -18.41 3.49 4.13
C THR A 9 -17.42 2.63 3.35
N LEU A 10 -17.91 1.71 2.51
CA LEU A 10 -17.07 0.93 1.62
C LEU A 10 -16.40 1.77 0.52
N SER A 11 -17.13 2.73 -0.06
CA SER A 11 -16.55 3.63 -1.07
C SER A 11 -15.48 4.56 -0.46
N CYS A 12 -15.69 5.06 0.76
CA CYS A 12 -14.68 5.83 1.48
C CYS A 12 -13.46 4.97 1.82
N ALA A 13 -13.67 3.74 2.32
CA ALA A 13 -12.58 2.80 2.59
C ALA A 13 -11.74 2.52 1.34
N ALA A 14 -12.40 2.30 0.20
CA ALA A 14 -11.71 2.10 -1.08
C ALA A 14 -10.92 3.33 -1.51
N ALA A 15 -11.52 4.53 -1.43
CA ALA A 15 -10.85 5.78 -1.79
C ALA A 15 -9.62 6.05 -0.90
N ALA A 16 -9.76 5.90 0.42
CA ALA A 16 -8.67 6.06 1.37
C ALA A 16 -7.56 5.02 1.15
N ALA A 17 -7.93 3.75 0.93
CA ALA A 17 -6.97 2.69 0.65
C ALA A 17 -6.18 2.98 -0.63
N LEU A 18 -6.84 3.40 -1.72
CA LEU A 18 -6.17 3.74 -2.97
C LEU A 18 -5.21 4.92 -2.81
N PHE A 19 -5.64 5.99 -2.13
CA PHE A 19 -4.82 7.17 -1.90
C PHE A 19 -3.55 6.87 -1.10
N LEU A 20 -3.68 6.10 -0.02
CA LEU A 20 -2.54 5.69 0.81
C LEU A 20 -1.66 4.67 0.09
N SER A 21 -2.24 3.77 -0.72
CA SER A 21 -1.49 2.78 -1.50
C SER A 21 -0.56 3.44 -2.51
N VAL A 22 -1.02 4.49 -3.22
CA VAL A 22 -0.18 5.23 -4.17
C VAL A 22 1.03 5.85 -3.47
N GLN A 23 0.82 6.52 -2.33
CA GLN A 23 1.91 7.12 -1.56
C GLN A 23 2.91 6.07 -1.05
N ALA A 24 2.42 4.95 -0.54
CA ALA A 24 3.26 3.86 -0.07
C ALA A 24 4.13 3.28 -1.22
N LEU A 25 3.53 3.03 -2.38
CA LEU A 25 4.26 2.52 -3.55
C LEU A 25 5.30 3.51 -4.06
N ILE A 26 5.02 4.82 -4.02
CA ILE A 26 6.02 5.85 -4.37
C ILE A 26 7.21 5.79 -3.42
N CYS A 27 6.97 5.75 -2.10
CA CYS A 27 8.05 5.65 -1.12
C CYS A 27 8.91 4.40 -1.33
N ILE A 28 8.27 3.25 -1.56
CA ILE A 28 8.97 1.99 -1.84
C ILE A 28 9.75 2.09 -3.15
N GLY A 29 9.18 2.69 -4.19
CA GLY A 29 9.81 2.91 -5.49
C GLY A 29 11.06 3.78 -5.40
N ILE A 30 11.04 4.83 -4.56
CA ILE A 30 12.21 5.69 -4.31
C ILE A 30 13.33 4.89 -3.64
N VAL A 31 13.01 4.06 -2.63
CA VAL A 31 14.00 3.22 -1.95
C VAL A 31 14.60 2.19 -2.91
N TYR A 32 13.75 1.51 -3.69
CA TYR A 32 14.18 0.59 -4.74
C TYR A 32 15.15 1.27 -5.72
N TRP A 33 14.77 2.46 -6.23
CA TRP A 33 15.59 3.20 -7.16
C TRP A 33 16.93 3.62 -6.55
N ALA A 34 16.93 4.15 -5.33
CA ALA A 34 18.14 4.56 -4.64
C ALA A 34 19.12 3.38 -4.47
N ILE A 35 18.62 2.20 -4.12
CA ILE A 35 19.45 0.99 -3.99
C ILE A 35 19.97 0.52 -5.35
N ALA A 36 19.11 0.51 -6.38
CA ALA A 36 19.51 0.09 -7.72
C ALA A 36 20.62 1.00 -8.28
N GLU A 37 20.48 2.31 -8.14
CA GLU A 37 21.44 3.30 -8.63
C GLU A 37 22.76 3.24 -7.85
N THR A 38 22.71 3.19 -6.52
CA THR A 38 23.92 3.14 -5.68
C THR A 38 24.76 1.87 -5.90
N LEU A 39 24.12 0.77 -6.28
CA LEU A 39 24.79 -0.49 -6.59
C LEU A 39 25.07 -0.69 -8.09
N GLY A 40 24.68 0.26 -8.95
CA GLY A 40 24.84 0.15 -10.41
C GLY A 40 24.10 -1.04 -11.02
N LEU A 41 22.98 -1.46 -10.42
CA LEU A 41 22.25 -2.65 -10.86
C LEU A 41 21.45 -2.35 -12.12
N THR A 42 21.66 -3.16 -13.16
CA THR A 42 20.93 -3.05 -14.44
C THR A 42 20.40 -4.41 -14.88
N GLY A 43 19.43 -4.40 -15.81
CA GLY A 43 18.87 -5.60 -16.41
C GLY A 43 18.33 -6.60 -15.38
N THR A 44 18.83 -7.84 -15.42
CA THR A 44 18.36 -8.94 -14.57
C THR A 44 18.55 -8.67 -13.07
N ALA A 45 19.62 -7.98 -12.68
CA ALA A 45 19.88 -7.70 -11.26
C ALA A 45 18.85 -6.71 -10.69
N ALA A 46 18.45 -5.71 -11.48
CA ALA A 46 17.37 -4.80 -11.13
C ALA A 46 16.01 -5.51 -11.04
N LEU A 47 15.74 -6.49 -11.91
CA LEU A 47 14.54 -7.32 -11.83
C LEU A 47 14.49 -8.15 -10.54
N ILE A 48 15.61 -8.78 -10.16
CA ILE A 48 15.69 -9.55 -8.91
C ILE A 48 15.42 -8.63 -7.70
N LEU A 49 16.02 -7.44 -7.68
CA LEU A 49 15.73 -6.44 -6.66
C LEU A 49 14.24 -6.06 -6.65
N GLY A 50 13.62 -5.91 -7.82
CA GLY A 50 12.19 -5.65 -7.94
C GLY A 50 11.33 -6.76 -7.34
N VAL A 51 11.68 -8.03 -7.55
CA VAL A 51 10.99 -9.18 -6.94
C VAL A 51 11.15 -9.18 -5.40
N ILE A 52 12.34 -8.82 -4.90
CA ILE A 52 12.57 -8.67 -3.45
C ILE A 52 11.66 -7.58 -2.88
N PHE A 53 11.49 -6.46 -3.59
CA PHE A 53 10.62 -5.35 -3.20
C PHE A 53 9.13 -5.62 -3.41
N ALA A 54 8.75 -6.62 -4.21
CA ALA A 54 7.34 -6.98 -4.41
C ALA A 54 6.69 -7.50 -3.12
N VAL A 55 7.40 -8.32 -2.33
CA VAL A 55 6.90 -8.88 -1.07
C VAL A 55 6.51 -7.78 -0.05
N PRO A 56 7.39 -6.84 0.32
CA PRO A 56 7.02 -5.76 1.24
C PRO A 56 5.96 -4.83 0.63
N SER A 57 5.95 -4.62 -0.69
CA SER A 57 4.89 -3.84 -1.36
C SER A 57 3.51 -4.46 -1.15
N VAL A 58 3.37 -5.77 -1.39
CA VAL A 58 2.11 -6.49 -1.18
C VAL A 58 1.68 -6.45 0.28
N TYR A 59 2.63 -6.65 1.21
CA TYR A 59 2.33 -6.57 2.64
C TYR A 59 1.79 -5.19 3.05
N VAL A 60 2.41 -4.12 2.58
CA VAL A 60 1.95 -2.75 2.86
C VAL A 60 0.59 -2.49 2.25
N LEU A 61 0.33 -2.93 1.00
CA LEU A 61 -0.99 -2.79 0.38
C LEU A 61 -2.10 -3.48 1.17
N ILE A 62 -1.87 -4.73 1.61
CA ILE A 62 -2.82 -5.46 2.45
C ILE A 62 -3.07 -4.71 3.76
N THR A 63 -2.03 -4.17 4.36
CA THR A 63 -2.12 -3.42 5.63
C THR A 63 -2.92 -2.14 5.45
N VAL A 64 -2.64 -1.37 4.39
CA VAL A 64 -3.37 -0.13 4.06
C VAL A 64 -4.86 -0.39 3.84
N VAL A 65 -5.20 -1.43 3.07
CA VAL A 65 -6.60 -1.80 2.82
C VAL A 65 -7.32 -2.17 4.12
N ARG A 66 -6.66 -2.95 5.00
CA ARG A 66 -7.23 -3.32 6.29
C ARG A 66 -7.44 -2.11 7.20
N MET A 67 -6.44 -1.24 7.31
CA MET A 67 -6.54 -0.02 8.11
C MET A 67 -7.66 0.90 7.61
N ALA A 68 -7.75 1.12 6.30
CA ALA A 68 -8.81 1.95 5.72
C ALA A 68 -10.20 1.35 5.96
N TYR A 69 -10.34 0.03 5.81
CA TYR A 69 -11.59 -0.67 6.11
C TYR A 69 -11.99 -0.54 7.59
N GLU A 70 -11.04 -0.78 8.50
CA GLU A 70 -11.29 -0.71 9.94
C GLU A 70 -11.68 0.69 10.38
N ALA A 71 -10.99 1.72 9.88
CA ALA A 71 -11.29 3.12 10.17
C ALA A 71 -12.67 3.53 9.66
N GLU A 72 -13.01 3.19 8.41
CA GLU A 72 -14.25 3.65 7.78
C GLU A 72 -15.49 2.87 8.22
N THR A 73 -15.32 1.63 8.70
CA THR A 73 -16.40 0.81 9.25
C THR A 73 -16.55 0.95 10.77
N ASP A 74 -15.72 1.79 11.40
CA ASP A 74 -15.82 2.10 12.82
C ASP A 74 -17.10 2.88 13.13
N PRO A 75 -17.93 2.43 14.09
CA PRO A 75 -19.11 3.18 14.51
C PRO A 75 -18.77 4.56 15.09
N ALA A 76 -17.54 4.82 15.55
CA ALA A 76 -17.10 6.15 15.98
C ALA A 76 -16.85 7.12 14.82
N ASN A 77 -16.76 6.62 13.57
CA ASN A 77 -16.53 7.41 12.36
C ASN A 77 -17.85 7.75 11.62
N GLN A 78 -19.01 7.48 12.24
CA GLN A 78 -20.35 7.86 11.75
C GLN A 78 -20.94 8.96 12.63
#